data_AF-A0A2V5RU64-F1
#
_entry.id   AF-A0A2V5RU64-F1
#
_cell.length_a   1.000
_cell.length_b   1.000
_cell.length_c   1.000
_cell.angle_alpha   90.00
_cell.angle_beta   90.00
_cell.angle_gamma   90.00
#
_symmetry.space_group_name_H-M   'P 1'
#
loop_
_entity.id
_entity.type
_entity.pdbx_description
1 polymer ?
#
loop_
_entity_poly.entity_id
_entity_poly.type
_entity_poly.pdbx_seq_one_letter_code
_entity_poly.pdbx_strand_id
1 'polypeptide(L)'
;MLTADEQRVLDALLPCRRVGCDGAIPLVSLRFARALIEYRLRTDSAFMLPGTCPECAAECAFTYSDVINRIPSHLRPAALPADRFWALMLIAGPEIASGESGFVGDRALIERVQDFGDAWTGYLRSVSAFTPTLPAGTIVCGKRFGTFPVCTGFQGATAIERLPLVCPTKADSATFYATPDAPDDLKLAQPMCSNPSCPHFFGMNYSQFCALLDSQRDIEWFWGGIPHVVLDCQRCGTSTVIDKETYATLFHL
;
A
#
# COMPACT_ATOMS: atom_id res chain seq x y z
N MET A 1 2.33 14.45 8.08
CA MET A 1 2.63 13.64 9.27
C MET A 1 1.50 13.88 10.25
N LEU A 2 1.03 12.82 10.90
CA LEU A 2 -0.05 12.91 11.89
C LEU A 2 0.45 13.58 13.18
N THR A 3 -0.46 14.27 13.85
CA THR A 3 -0.27 14.74 15.23
C THR A 3 -0.34 13.58 16.21
N ALA A 4 0.20 13.77 17.42
CA ALA A 4 0.15 12.75 18.47
C ALA A 4 -1.30 12.38 18.87
N ASP A 5 -2.22 13.34 18.80
CA ASP A 5 -3.63 13.09 19.12
C ASP A 5 -4.32 12.27 18.03
N GLU A 6 -4.05 12.55 16.74
CA GLU A 6 -4.57 11.76 15.63
C GLU A 6 -4.04 10.31 15.69
N GLN A 7 -2.76 10.14 16.02
CA GLN A 7 -2.16 8.82 16.23
C GLN A 7 -2.86 8.07 17.37
N ARG A 8 -3.11 8.73 18.50
CA ARG A 8 -3.82 8.14 19.66
C ARG A 8 -5.22 7.67 19.29
N VAL A 9 -5.94 8.41 18.45
CA VAL A 9 -7.27 8.01 17.97
C VAL A 9 -7.20 6.77 17.09
N LEU A 10 -6.24 6.70 16.17
CA LEU A 10 -6.07 5.52 15.31
C LEU A 10 -5.62 4.28 16.08
N ASP A 11 -4.85 4.47 17.16
CA ASP A 11 -4.39 3.43 18.07
C ASP A 11 -5.43 3.03 19.14
N ALA A 12 -6.58 3.70 19.19
CA ALA A 12 -7.65 3.32 20.10
C ALA A 12 -8.12 1.89 19.81
N LEU A 13 -8.38 1.14 20.88
CA LEU A 13 -8.89 -0.23 20.79
C LEU A 13 -10.38 -0.26 20.44
N LEU A 14 -10.84 -1.36 19.84
CA LEU A 14 -12.27 -1.58 19.62
C LEU A 14 -13.00 -1.79 20.96
N PRO A 15 -14.08 -1.04 21.26
CA PRO A 15 -14.80 -1.24 22.51
C PRO A 15 -15.68 -2.48 22.45
N CYS A 16 -15.94 -3.06 23.62
CA CYS A 16 -16.89 -4.15 23.81
C CYS A 16 -18.31 -3.72 23.35
N ARG A 17 -19.06 -4.65 22.75
CA ARG A 17 -20.44 -4.41 22.32
C ARG A 17 -21.48 -4.75 23.39
N ARG A 18 -21.08 -5.37 24.51
CA ARG A 18 -21.99 -5.74 25.60
C ARG A 18 -22.45 -4.47 26.33
N VAL A 19 -23.77 -4.28 26.40
CA VAL A 19 -24.38 -3.16 27.14
C VAL A 19 -23.91 -3.20 28.61
N GLY A 20 -23.40 -2.06 29.09
CA GLY A 20 -22.89 -1.91 30.45
C GLY A 20 -21.46 -2.39 30.68
N CYS A 21 -20.71 -2.76 29.64
CA CYS A 21 -19.28 -3.05 29.72
C CYS A 21 -18.48 -1.95 29.02
N ASP A 22 -17.53 -1.34 29.75
CA ASP A 22 -16.64 -0.29 29.23
C ASP A 22 -15.31 -0.83 28.69
N GLY A 23 -15.14 -2.16 28.70
CA GLY A 23 -13.94 -2.82 28.24
C GLY A 23 -13.71 -2.73 26.74
N ALA A 24 -12.52 -3.13 26.31
CA ALA A 24 -12.10 -3.12 24.91
C ALA A 24 -11.55 -4.49 24.47
N ILE A 25 -11.54 -4.72 23.16
CA ILE A 25 -10.88 -5.86 22.55
C ILE A 25 -9.38 -5.55 22.49
N PRO A 26 -8.53 -6.28 23.24
CA PRO A 26 -7.12 -5.99 23.35
C PRO A 26 -6.40 -6.19 22.01
N LEU A 27 -5.29 -5.47 21.81
CA LEU A 27 -4.36 -5.57 20.66
C LEU A 27 -4.95 -5.26 19.28
N VAL A 28 -6.22 -4.87 19.21
CA VAL A 28 -6.90 -4.55 17.95
C VAL A 28 -7.21 -3.05 17.92
N SER A 29 -6.23 -2.27 17.45
CA SER A 29 -6.45 -0.85 17.17
C SER A 29 -7.41 -0.64 16.00
N LEU A 30 -8.04 0.54 15.92
CA LEU A 30 -8.96 0.87 14.82
C LEU A 30 -8.29 0.74 13.44
N ARG A 31 -7.06 1.23 13.29
CA ARG A 31 -6.33 1.17 12.02
C ARG A 31 -5.97 -0.26 11.60
N PHE A 32 -5.63 -1.11 12.56
CA PHE A 32 -5.33 -2.52 12.31
C PHE A 32 -6.61 -3.30 11.98
N ALA A 33 -7.65 -3.17 12.79
CA ALA A 33 -8.96 -3.79 12.56
C ALA A 33 -9.48 -3.53 11.14
N ARG A 34 -9.41 -2.27 10.70
CA ARG A 34 -9.81 -1.86 9.36
C ARG A 34 -9.00 -2.58 8.29
N ALA A 35 -7.68 -2.56 8.41
CA ALA A 35 -6.76 -3.16 7.44
C ALA A 35 -6.98 -4.67 7.30
N LEU A 36 -7.22 -5.35 8.42
CA LEU A 36 -7.45 -6.78 8.46
C LEU A 36 -8.79 -7.18 7.86
N ILE A 37 -9.87 -6.45 8.18
CA ILE A 37 -11.18 -6.67 7.54
C ILE A 37 -11.06 -6.46 6.03
N GLU A 38 -10.43 -5.36 5.57
CA GLU A 38 -10.20 -5.10 4.13
C GLU A 38 -9.43 -6.23 3.44
N TYR A 39 -8.43 -6.78 4.12
CA TYR A 39 -7.66 -7.90 3.62
C TYR A 39 -8.50 -9.17 3.48
N ARG A 40 -9.27 -9.53 4.51
CA ARG A 40 -10.10 -10.76 4.52
C ARG A 40 -11.31 -10.68 3.60
N LEU A 41 -11.89 -9.50 3.42
CA LEU A 41 -13.00 -9.28 2.48
C LEU A 41 -12.66 -9.62 1.02
N ARG A 42 -11.37 -9.75 0.67
CA ARG A 42 -10.92 -10.18 -0.67
C ARG A 42 -11.26 -11.64 -0.96
N THR A 43 -11.31 -12.48 0.07
CA THR A 43 -11.56 -13.93 -0.06
C THR A 43 -12.87 -14.35 0.61
N ASP A 44 -13.32 -13.63 1.63
CA ASP A 44 -14.58 -13.84 2.32
C ASP A 44 -15.39 -12.53 2.42
N SER A 45 -16.33 -12.34 1.49
CA SER A 45 -17.17 -11.14 1.43
C SER A 45 -18.08 -10.92 2.66
N ALA A 46 -18.28 -11.93 3.50
CA ALA A 46 -19.09 -11.85 4.71
C ALA A 46 -18.23 -11.74 5.98
N PHE A 47 -16.91 -11.59 5.84
CA PHE A 47 -16.00 -11.55 6.97
C PHE A 47 -16.38 -10.42 7.94
N MET A 48 -16.56 -10.82 9.20
CA MET A 48 -16.56 -9.91 10.33
C MET A 48 -15.31 -10.20 11.14
N LEU A 49 -14.83 -9.20 11.89
CA LEU A 49 -13.73 -9.35 12.83
C LEU A 49 -14.28 -9.73 14.20
N PRO A 50 -14.16 -11.00 14.66
CA PRO A 50 -14.48 -11.29 16.04
C PRO A 50 -13.48 -10.74 17.05
N GLY A 51 -13.90 -10.71 18.30
CA GLY A 51 -13.07 -10.30 19.42
C GLY A 51 -13.72 -10.71 20.72
N THR A 52 -12.92 -11.11 21.70
CA THR A 52 -13.43 -11.48 23.02
C THR A 52 -13.03 -10.39 24.02
N CYS A 53 -14.01 -9.82 24.71
CA CYS A 53 -13.74 -8.81 25.72
C CYS A 53 -13.14 -9.49 26.98
N PRO A 54 -11.95 -9.09 27.45
CA PRO A 54 -11.33 -9.71 28.62
C PRO A 54 -12.06 -9.37 29.92
N GLU A 55 -12.82 -8.28 29.98
CA GLU A 55 -13.52 -7.83 31.18
C GLU A 55 -14.83 -8.58 31.43
N CYS A 56 -15.58 -8.89 30.37
CA CYS A 56 -16.91 -9.48 30.50
C CYS A 56 -17.10 -10.80 29.73
N ALA A 57 -16.01 -11.32 29.13
CA ALA A 57 -15.95 -12.52 28.30
C ALA A 57 -16.94 -12.54 27.11
N ALA A 58 -17.52 -11.39 26.74
CA ALA A 58 -18.44 -11.31 25.62
C ALA A 58 -17.70 -11.49 24.29
N GLU A 59 -18.21 -12.41 23.47
CA GLU A 59 -17.83 -12.51 22.07
C GLU A 59 -18.53 -11.39 21.29
N CYS A 60 -17.72 -10.60 20.62
CA CYS A 60 -18.15 -9.50 19.76
C CYS A 60 -17.73 -9.81 18.33
N ALA A 61 -18.47 -9.29 17.35
CA ALA A 61 -18.05 -9.25 15.97
C ALA A 61 -18.25 -7.85 15.40
N PHE A 62 -17.30 -7.41 14.57
CA PHE A 62 -17.24 -6.07 14.00
C PHE A 62 -17.21 -6.16 12.47
N THR A 63 -18.15 -5.49 11.82
CA THR A 63 -18.14 -5.27 10.38
C THR A 63 -17.13 -4.17 10.01
N TYR A 64 -16.81 -4.05 8.71
CA TYR A 64 -16.03 -2.91 8.23
C TYR A 64 -16.65 -1.57 8.64
N SER A 65 -17.98 -1.45 8.49
CA SER A 65 -18.75 -0.26 8.88
C SER A 65 -18.66 0.05 10.38
N ASP A 66 -18.66 -0.97 11.24
CA ASP A 66 -18.51 -0.79 12.70
C ASP A 66 -17.16 -0.17 13.07
N VAL A 67 -16.10 -0.50 12.31
CA VAL A 67 -14.74 -0.01 12.55
C VAL A 67 -14.51 1.35 11.92
N ILE A 68 -14.78 1.49 10.61
CA ILE A 68 -14.47 2.72 9.86
C ILE A 68 -15.24 3.93 10.39
N ASN A 69 -16.46 3.72 10.91
CA ASN A 69 -17.27 4.80 11.45
C ASN A 69 -16.74 5.35 12.79
N ARG A 70 -15.89 4.59 13.49
CA ARG A 70 -15.20 5.04 14.72
C ARG A 70 -13.98 5.90 14.44
N ILE A 71 -13.41 5.77 13.24
CA ILE A 71 -12.32 6.64 12.79
C ILE A 71 -12.94 7.99 12.39
N PRO A 72 -12.44 9.14 12.89
CA PRO A 72 -12.90 10.45 12.46
C PRO A 72 -12.79 10.61 10.95
N SER A 73 -13.77 11.25 10.32
CA SER A 73 -13.87 11.34 8.84
C SER A 73 -12.60 11.88 8.17
N HIS A 74 -11.90 12.84 8.79
CA HIS A 74 -10.65 13.42 8.28
C HIS A 74 -9.44 12.48 8.40
N LEU A 75 -9.53 11.42 9.21
CA LEU A 75 -8.49 10.39 9.38
C LEU A 75 -8.82 9.09 8.63
N ARG A 76 -10.00 9.00 8.00
CA ARG A 76 -10.36 7.84 7.19
C ARG A 76 -9.51 7.81 5.91
N PRO A 77 -9.22 6.62 5.36
CA PRO A 77 -8.66 6.49 4.03
C PRO A 77 -9.42 7.35 3.03
N ALA A 78 -8.70 8.23 2.33
CA ALA A 78 -9.30 9.10 1.34
C ALA A 78 -9.35 8.37 0.00
N ALA A 79 -10.57 8.18 -0.53
CA ALA A 79 -10.74 7.63 -1.85
C ALA A 79 -10.01 8.51 -2.87
N LEU A 80 -9.30 7.86 -3.80
CA LEU A 80 -8.75 8.57 -4.94
C LEU A 80 -9.90 8.88 -5.91
N PRO A 81 -9.98 10.10 -6.48
CA PRO A 81 -10.96 10.40 -7.52
C PRO A 81 -10.91 9.37 -8.65
N ALA A 82 -12.07 9.01 -9.23
CA ALA A 82 -12.17 7.91 -10.19
C ALA A 82 -11.39 8.16 -11.50
N ASP A 83 -11.21 9.43 -11.84
CA ASP A 83 -10.38 9.93 -12.94
C ASP A 83 -8.89 9.95 -12.60
N ARG A 84 -8.48 9.62 -11.37
CA ARG A 84 -7.09 9.66 -10.94
C ARG A 84 -6.56 8.28 -10.59
N PHE A 85 -5.27 8.09 -10.81
CA PHE A 85 -4.54 6.89 -10.44
C PHE A 85 -3.07 7.21 -10.21
N TRP A 86 -2.37 6.32 -9.53
CA TRP A 86 -0.92 6.44 -9.35
C TRP A 86 -0.19 5.63 -10.40
N ALA A 87 0.71 6.27 -11.14
CA ALA A 87 1.63 5.61 -12.06
C ALA A 87 3.04 5.51 -11.47
N LEU A 88 3.77 4.45 -11.84
CA LEU A 88 5.17 4.25 -11.49
C LEU A 88 6.08 5.02 -12.45
N MET A 89 7.05 5.76 -11.91
CA MET A 89 8.16 6.36 -12.66
C MET A 89 9.42 5.56 -12.36
N LEU A 90 9.90 4.76 -13.32
CA LEU A 90 10.96 3.77 -13.08
C LEU A 90 12.24 4.11 -13.85
N ILE A 91 13.38 3.96 -13.20
CA ILE A 91 14.73 3.96 -13.80
C ILE A 91 15.30 2.54 -13.69
N ALA A 92 15.90 2.05 -14.77
CA ALA A 92 16.68 0.82 -14.72
C ALA A 92 17.90 1.02 -13.80
N GLY A 93 18.03 0.19 -12.77
CA GLY A 93 19.21 0.09 -11.93
C GLY A 93 20.38 -0.57 -12.67
N PRO A 94 21.56 -0.60 -12.05
CA PRO A 94 22.70 -1.35 -12.60
C PRO A 94 22.31 -2.82 -12.78
N GLU A 95 22.68 -3.40 -13.93
CA GLU A 95 22.55 -4.84 -14.15
C GLU A 95 23.35 -5.58 -13.07
N ILE A 96 22.68 -6.46 -12.35
CA ILE A 96 23.34 -7.36 -11.39
C ILE A 96 23.82 -8.56 -12.20
N ALA A 97 25.00 -9.11 -11.83
CA ALA A 97 25.78 -10.09 -12.58
C ALA A 97 25.05 -11.37 -13.04
N SER A 98 23.79 -11.55 -12.62
CA SER A 98 22.82 -12.59 -12.97
C SER A 98 21.97 -12.29 -14.22
N GLY A 99 22.14 -11.14 -14.89
CA GLY A 99 21.26 -10.72 -16.01
C GLY A 99 19.91 -10.18 -15.53
N GLU A 100 19.82 -9.86 -14.24
CA GLU A 100 18.62 -9.33 -13.60
C GLU A 100 18.54 -7.81 -13.79
N SER A 101 17.38 -7.34 -14.23
CA SER A 101 17.07 -5.91 -14.33
C SER A 101 16.36 -5.44 -13.07
N GLY A 102 17.06 -4.72 -12.21
CA GLY A 102 16.43 -3.96 -11.12
C GLY A 102 15.87 -2.63 -11.64
N PHE A 103 14.79 -2.15 -11.05
CA PHE A 103 14.28 -0.80 -11.28
C PHE A 103 14.16 -0.06 -9.95
N VAL A 104 14.37 1.25 -9.98
CA VAL A 104 14.13 2.14 -8.84
C VAL A 104 13.20 3.25 -9.30
N GLY A 105 12.21 3.61 -8.47
CA GLY A 105 11.24 4.61 -8.88
C GLY A 105 10.38 5.16 -7.77
N ASP A 106 9.49 6.07 -8.13
CA ASP A 106 8.45 6.60 -7.24
C ASP A 106 7.07 6.53 -7.90
N ARG A 107 6.08 7.09 -7.21
CA ARG A 107 4.71 7.23 -7.67
C ARG A 107 4.43 8.66 -8.07
N ALA A 108 3.89 8.82 -9.27
CA ALA A 108 3.31 10.06 -9.76
C ALA A 108 1.78 9.95 -9.81
N LEU A 109 1.07 10.95 -9.28
CA LEU A 109 -0.37 11.06 -9.40
C LEU A 109 -0.70 11.50 -10.82
N ILE A 110 -1.55 10.74 -11.49
CA ILE A 110 -2.00 10.99 -12.86
C ILE A 110 -3.51 11.20 -12.85
N GLU A 111 -3.99 12.19 -13.61
CA GLU A 111 -5.38 12.33 -13.99
C GLU A 111 -5.58 11.75 -15.40
N ARG A 112 -6.37 10.69 -15.50
CA ARG A 112 -6.64 9.94 -16.71
C ARG A 112 -7.28 10.84 -17.77
N VAL A 113 -6.70 10.80 -18.96
CA VAL A 113 -7.30 11.36 -20.17
C VAL A 113 -7.94 10.24 -20.97
N GLN A 114 -7.17 9.19 -21.28
CA GLN A 114 -7.64 8.10 -22.13
C GLN A 114 -6.92 6.79 -21.84
N ASP A 115 -7.65 5.69 -21.97
CA ASP A 115 -7.15 4.32 -21.90
C ASP A 115 -7.28 3.62 -23.26
N PHE A 116 -6.26 2.87 -23.64
CA PHE A 116 -6.14 2.13 -24.90
C PHE A 116 -5.63 0.72 -24.64
N GLY A 117 -6.50 -0.15 -24.11
CA GLY A 117 -6.09 -1.46 -23.61
C GLY A 117 -5.04 -1.30 -22.51
N ASP A 118 -3.85 -1.85 -22.73
CA ASP A 118 -2.73 -1.72 -21.79
C ASP A 118 -2.07 -0.34 -21.84
N ALA A 119 -2.24 0.44 -22.91
CA ALA A 119 -1.69 1.80 -22.98
C ALA A 119 -2.63 2.82 -22.33
N TRP A 120 -2.07 3.92 -21.83
CA TRP A 120 -2.83 5.00 -21.21
C TRP A 120 -2.16 6.36 -21.41
N THR A 121 -2.95 7.42 -21.28
CA THR A 121 -2.50 8.81 -21.28
C THR A 121 -3.19 9.58 -20.15
N GLY A 122 -2.50 10.59 -19.61
CA GLY A 122 -3.04 11.40 -18.52
C GLY A 122 -2.23 12.64 -18.20
N TYR A 123 -2.80 13.53 -17.40
CA TYR A 123 -2.11 14.71 -16.89
C TYR A 123 -1.37 14.40 -15.59
N LEU A 124 -0.09 14.76 -15.53
CA LEU A 124 0.71 14.69 -14.31
C LEU A 124 0.15 15.65 -13.26
N ARG A 125 -0.23 15.17 -12.08
CA ARG A 125 -0.78 15.98 -10.98
C ARG A 125 0.16 16.10 -9.79
N SER A 126 1.18 15.26 -9.68
CA SER A 126 2.24 15.40 -8.69
C SER A 126 3.61 15.43 -9.35
N VAL A 127 4.54 16.19 -8.78
CA VAL A 127 5.94 16.15 -9.18
C VAL A 127 6.57 14.85 -8.69
N SER A 128 7.29 14.15 -9.56
CA SER A 128 8.11 12.98 -9.22
C SER A 128 9.53 13.45 -8.93
N ALA A 129 10.16 12.87 -7.91
CA ALA A 129 11.58 13.11 -7.63
C ALA A 129 12.48 12.54 -8.73
N PHE A 130 11.98 11.56 -9.49
CA PHE A 130 12.66 10.93 -10.62
C PHE A 130 12.52 11.74 -11.91
N THR A 131 11.53 12.64 -12.02
CA THR A 131 11.38 13.55 -13.17
C THR A 131 11.16 14.99 -12.69
N PRO A 132 12.15 15.62 -12.03
CA PRO A 132 11.98 16.94 -11.40
C PRO A 132 11.76 18.07 -12.41
N THR A 133 12.11 17.84 -13.68
CA THR A 133 11.95 18.81 -14.76
C THR A 133 10.56 18.75 -15.41
N LEU A 134 9.74 17.74 -15.11
CA LEU A 134 8.38 17.64 -15.64
C LEU A 134 7.40 18.38 -14.71
N PRO A 135 6.79 19.50 -15.17
CA PRO A 135 5.82 20.22 -14.35
C PRO A 135 4.49 19.47 -14.27
N ALA A 136 3.76 19.71 -13.19
CA ALA A 136 2.35 19.31 -13.11
C ALA A 136 1.55 19.94 -14.27
N GLY A 137 0.58 19.20 -14.80
CA GLY A 137 -0.17 19.55 -16.02
C GLY A 137 0.44 18.98 -17.30
N THR A 138 1.65 18.40 -17.26
CA THR A 138 2.24 17.73 -18.42
C THR A 138 1.41 16.50 -18.80
N ILE A 139 1.14 16.30 -20.09
CA ILE A 139 0.55 15.05 -20.59
C ILE A 139 1.62 13.98 -20.61
N VAL A 140 1.39 12.91 -19.88
CA VAL A 140 2.24 11.72 -19.82
C VAL A 140 1.51 10.51 -20.40
N CYS A 141 2.27 9.52 -20.85
CA CYS A 141 1.75 8.28 -21.38
C CYS A 141 2.50 7.08 -20.80
N GLY A 142 1.84 5.94 -20.78
CA GLY A 142 2.41 4.73 -20.22
C GLY A 142 1.74 3.46 -20.68
N LYS A 143 2.18 2.36 -20.07
CA LYS A 143 1.62 1.03 -20.24
C LYS A 143 1.23 0.44 -18.88
N ARG A 144 0.29 -0.49 -18.87
CA ARG A 144 -0.05 -1.33 -17.72
C ARG A 144 0.73 -2.63 -17.83
N PHE A 145 1.35 -3.02 -16.74
CA PHE A 145 1.95 -4.33 -16.56
C PHE A 145 1.16 -5.02 -15.44
N GLY A 146 0.20 -5.85 -15.83
CA GLY A 146 -0.85 -6.33 -14.91
C GLY A 146 -1.62 -5.15 -14.29
N THR A 147 -1.63 -5.07 -12.96
CA THR A 147 -2.31 -3.98 -12.23
C THR A 147 -1.47 -2.71 -12.09
N PHE A 148 -0.22 -2.69 -12.57
CA PHE A 148 0.72 -1.60 -12.36
C PHE A 148 0.84 -0.71 -13.60
N PRO A 149 0.30 0.53 -13.58
CA PRO A 149 0.55 1.50 -14.62
C PRO A 149 1.96 2.09 -14.48
N VAL A 150 2.78 1.95 -15.51
CA VAL A 150 4.14 2.46 -15.60
C VAL A 150 4.19 3.56 -16.65
N CYS A 151 4.74 4.71 -16.27
CA CYS A 151 4.93 5.83 -17.18
C CYS A 151 6.12 5.55 -18.08
N THR A 152 5.95 5.72 -19.40
CA THR A 152 6.99 5.40 -20.39
C THR A 152 7.45 6.61 -21.20
N GLY A 153 6.67 7.69 -21.20
CA GLY A 153 6.99 8.90 -21.94
C GLY A 153 6.08 10.07 -21.60
N PHE A 154 6.32 11.20 -22.24
CA PHE A 154 5.49 12.39 -22.13
C PHE A 154 5.27 13.04 -23.50
N GLN A 155 4.20 13.81 -23.64
CA GLN A 155 3.90 14.55 -24.84
C GLN A 155 4.80 15.80 -24.89
N GLY A 156 5.83 15.74 -25.73
CA GLY A 156 6.65 16.88 -26.10
C GLY A 156 5.97 17.78 -27.12
N ALA A 157 6.71 18.79 -27.60
CA ALA A 157 6.17 19.80 -28.51
C ALA A 157 5.69 19.23 -29.85
N THR A 158 6.35 18.18 -30.35
CA THR A 158 6.07 17.60 -31.67
C THR A 158 5.90 16.09 -31.68
N ALA A 159 6.31 15.40 -30.61
CA ALA A 159 6.29 13.94 -30.52
C ALA A 159 6.22 13.49 -29.06
N ILE A 160 6.01 12.18 -28.87
CA ILE A 160 6.18 11.55 -27.56
C ILE A 160 7.68 11.43 -27.29
N GLU A 161 8.12 11.96 -26.15
CA GLU A 161 9.49 11.98 -25.68
C GLU A 161 9.69 11.01 -24.51
N ARG A 162 10.94 10.58 -24.30
CA ARG A 162 11.31 9.74 -23.15
C ARG A 162 11.28 10.57 -21.87
N LEU A 163 10.87 9.96 -20.76
CA LEU A 163 10.91 10.63 -19.46
C LEU A 163 12.33 11.11 -19.12
N PRO A 164 12.51 12.37 -18.68
CA PRO A 164 13.80 12.93 -18.30
C PRO A 164 14.18 12.45 -16.90
N LEU A 165 14.42 11.14 -16.80
CA LEU A 165 14.61 10.45 -15.54
C LEU A 165 15.97 10.78 -14.91
N VAL A 166 15.98 11.05 -13.60
CA VAL A 166 17.18 11.25 -12.79
C VAL A 166 17.10 10.40 -11.52
N CYS A 167 18.24 9.90 -11.03
CA CYS A 167 18.28 9.19 -9.75
C CYS A 167 18.38 10.22 -8.61
N PRO A 168 17.32 10.42 -7.80
CA PRO A 168 17.35 11.40 -6.73
C PRO A 168 18.27 10.94 -5.57
N THR A 169 18.97 11.88 -4.94
CA THR A 169 19.83 11.59 -3.77
C THR A 169 19.02 11.32 -2.50
N LYS A 170 17.78 11.83 -2.42
CA LYS A 170 16.81 11.56 -1.34
C LYS A 170 15.41 11.58 -1.93
N ALA A 171 14.74 10.43 -1.96
CA ALA A 171 13.33 10.31 -2.31
C ALA A 171 12.71 9.13 -1.54
N ASP A 172 11.41 9.21 -1.28
CA ASP A 172 10.63 8.00 -0.98
C ASP A 172 10.56 7.21 -2.29
N SER A 173 11.53 6.33 -2.48
CA SER A 173 11.62 5.46 -3.64
C SER A 173 11.34 4.02 -3.27
N ALA A 174 10.84 3.28 -4.23
CA ALA A 174 10.66 1.84 -4.20
C ALA A 174 11.65 1.19 -5.17
N THR A 175 12.24 0.08 -4.76
CA THR A 175 13.08 -0.77 -5.61
C THR A 175 12.28 -1.97 -6.07
N PHE A 176 12.22 -2.19 -7.37
CA PHE A 176 11.50 -3.28 -8.02
C PHE A 176 12.54 -4.22 -8.62
N TYR A 177 12.73 -5.41 -8.06
CA TYR A 177 13.59 -6.43 -8.68
C TYR A 177 12.74 -7.36 -9.53
N ALA A 178 13.28 -7.77 -10.67
CA ALA A 178 12.62 -8.66 -11.60
C ALA A 178 13.30 -10.01 -11.68
N THR A 179 12.89 -10.96 -10.84
CA THR A 179 12.95 -12.41 -11.13
C THR A 179 12.21 -13.23 -10.03
N PRO A 180 11.27 -14.13 -10.40
CA PRO A 180 10.69 -15.12 -9.47
C PRO A 180 11.73 -16.08 -8.88
N ASP A 181 12.80 -16.34 -9.64
CA ASP A 181 13.91 -17.24 -9.30
C ASP A 181 15.05 -16.54 -8.55
N ALA A 182 14.88 -15.26 -8.20
CA ALA A 182 15.84 -14.55 -7.36
C ALA A 182 16.01 -15.30 -6.03
N PRO A 183 17.23 -15.33 -5.46
CA PRO A 183 17.43 -15.63 -4.05
C PRO A 183 16.44 -14.87 -3.15
N ASP A 184 15.98 -15.51 -2.07
CA ASP A 184 14.96 -14.95 -1.18
C ASP A 184 15.33 -13.56 -0.63
N ASP A 185 16.61 -13.29 -0.38
CA ASP A 185 17.12 -11.99 0.06
C ASP A 185 17.03 -10.88 -1.01
N LEU A 186 16.91 -11.26 -2.29
CA LEU A 186 16.71 -10.36 -3.43
C LEU A 186 15.23 -10.21 -3.84
N LYS A 187 14.33 -11.06 -3.32
CA LYS A 187 12.89 -10.92 -3.52
C LYS A 187 12.37 -9.69 -2.77
N LEU A 188 11.96 -8.66 -3.52
CA LEU A 188 11.32 -7.46 -3.00
C LEU A 188 9.83 -7.44 -3.31
N ALA A 189 9.03 -7.03 -2.32
CA ALA A 189 7.68 -6.59 -2.54
C ALA A 189 7.59 -5.08 -2.29
N GLN A 190 6.68 -4.42 -3.02
CA GLN A 190 6.36 -3.00 -2.82
C GLN A 190 4.87 -2.83 -2.45
N PRO A 191 4.41 -3.36 -1.29
CA PRO A 191 3.05 -3.15 -0.83
C PRO A 191 2.69 -1.66 -0.81
N MET A 192 1.50 -1.36 -1.32
CA MET A 192 0.97 0.00 -1.30
C MET A 192 0.32 0.30 0.05
N CYS A 193 0.39 1.57 0.44
CA CYS A 193 -0.45 2.10 1.50
C CYS A 193 -1.94 1.82 1.22
N SER A 194 -2.68 1.36 2.24
CA SER A 194 -4.12 1.10 2.15
C SER A 194 -4.97 2.36 2.10
N ASN A 195 -4.39 3.55 2.28
CA ASN A 195 -5.00 4.81 1.88
C ASN A 195 -4.78 5.05 0.37
N PRO A 196 -5.82 4.97 -0.48
CA PRO A 196 -5.67 5.10 -1.93
C PRO A 196 -5.04 6.43 -2.37
N SER A 197 -5.21 7.49 -1.57
CA SER A 197 -4.62 8.81 -1.83
C SER A 197 -3.19 8.98 -1.29
N CYS A 198 -2.63 7.98 -0.62
CA CYS A 198 -1.26 8.03 -0.13
C CYS A 198 -0.30 7.40 -1.17
N PRO A 199 0.76 8.12 -1.60
CA PRO A 199 1.73 7.58 -2.56
C PRO A 199 2.71 6.58 -1.95
N HIS A 200 2.66 6.34 -0.65
CA HIS A 200 3.70 5.59 0.08
C HIS A 200 3.74 4.11 -0.31
N PHE A 201 4.96 3.60 -0.46
CA PHE A 201 5.28 2.18 -0.56
C PHE A 201 5.97 1.70 0.71
N PHE A 202 5.70 0.46 1.08
CA PHE A 202 6.48 -0.24 2.06
C PHE A 202 7.57 -1.02 1.34
N GLY A 203 8.77 -0.45 1.18
CA GLY A 203 9.89 -1.19 0.63
C GLY A 203 10.32 -2.30 1.60
N MET A 204 10.09 -3.57 1.23
CA MET A 204 10.39 -4.71 2.10
C MET A 204 10.90 -5.91 1.31
N ASN A 205 12.07 -6.41 1.68
CA ASN A 205 12.60 -7.68 1.17
C ASN A 205 12.00 -8.88 1.93
N TYR A 206 12.05 -10.07 1.33
CA TYR A 206 11.41 -11.26 1.92
C TYR A 206 12.04 -11.66 3.27
N SER A 207 13.34 -11.44 3.46
CA SER A 207 14.03 -11.67 4.74
C SER A 207 13.52 -10.74 5.85
N GLN A 208 13.27 -9.47 5.54
CA GLN A 208 12.67 -8.48 6.43
C GLN A 208 11.23 -8.86 6.76
N PHE A 209 10.47 -9.33 5.77
CA PHE A 209 9.13 -9.87 6.01
C PHE A 209 9.17 -11.08 6.94
N CYS A 210 10.06 -12.05 6.73
CA CYS A 210 10.19 -13.21 7.61
C CYS A 210 10.55 -12.80 9.04
N ALA A 211 11.51 -11.88 9.21
CA ALA A 211 11.89 -11.37 10.53
C ALA A 211 10.75 -10.62 11.23
N LEU A 212 9.97 -9.84 10.48
CA LEU A 212 8.81 -9.11 11.01
C LEU A 212 7.64 -10.04 11.30
N LEU A 213 7.44 -11.06 10.48
CA LEU A 213 6.47 -12.12 10.73
C LEU A 213 6.80 -12.81 12.06
N ASP A 214 8.08 -13.15 12.28
CA ASP A 214 8.55 -13.78 13.51
C ASP A 214 8.36 -12.88 14.74
N SER A 215 8.60 -11.57 14.64
CA SER A 215 8.37 -10.63 15.75
C SER A 215 6.90 -10.31 16.00
N GLN A 216 6.02 -10.52 15.00
CA GLN A 216 4.57 -10.39 15.13
C GLN A 216 3.88 -11.72 15.45
N ARG A 217 4.62 -12.83 15.62
CA ARG A 217 4.05 -14.15 16.01
C ARG A 217 3.28 -14.07 17.33
N ASP A 218 3.80 -13.27 18.27
CA ASP A 218 3.23 -13.06 19.60
C ASP A 218 2.06 -12.06 19.61
N ILE A 219 1.65 -11.55 18.43
CA ILE A 219 0.26 -11.10 18.24
C ILE A 219 -0.61 -12.37 18.22
N GLU A 220 -0.55 -13.08 19.34
CA GLU A 220 -1.07 -14.42 19.52
C GLU A 220 -2.59 -14.31 19.63
N TRP A 221 -3.20 -15.14 18.79
CA TRP A 221 -4.61 -15.46 18.72
C TRP A 221 -5.44 -14.39 18.05
N PHE A 222 -5.44 -14.40 16.72
CA PHE A 222 -6.70 -14.44 15.99
C PHE A 222 -6.43 -14.71 14.48
N TRP A 223 -7.30 -15.49 13.84
CA TRP A 223 -7.47 -15.65 12.36
C TRP A 223 -6.62 -16.70 11.60
N GLY A 224 -7.01 -17.97 11.70
CA GLY A 224 -7.16 -18.84 10.52
C GLY A 224 -5.91 -19.19 9.71
N GLY A 225 -4.75 -19.39 10.36
CA GLY A 225 -3.64 -20.18 9.82
C GLY A 225 -2.79 -19.57 8.70
N ILE A 226 -3.09 -18.37 8.20
CA ILE A 226 -2.27 -17.69 7.18
C ILE A 226 -1.30 -16.71 7.86
N PRO A 227 0.02 -16.92 7.77
CA PRO A 227 1.01 -15.99 8.31
C PRO A 227 0.94 -14.65 7.56
N HIS A 228 0.70 -13.58 8.29
CA HIS A 228 0.57 -12.22 7.76
C HIS A 228 1.31 -11.21 8.64
N VAL A 229 1.64 -10.08 8.04
CA VAL A 229 2.34 -8.97 8.69
C VAL A 229 1.50 -7.70 8.52
N VAL A 230 1.45 -6.90 9.58
CA VAL A 230 0.83 -5.58 9.56
C VAL A 230 1.90 -4.51 9.40
N LEU A 231 1.68 -3.61 8.44
CA LEU A 231 2.57 -2.49 8.12
C LEU A 231 1.85 -1.17 8.34
N ASP A 232 2.44 -0.29 9.15
CA ASP A 232 1.86 1.02 9.50
C ASP A 232 2.47 2.14 8.66
N CYS A 233 1.63 2.88 7.93
CA CYS A 233 2.08 4.02 7.15
C CYS A 233 2.33 5.24 8.04
N GLN A 234 3.60 5.62 8.22
CA GLN A 234 3.99 6.79 9.01
C GLN A 234 3.51 8.13 8.40
N ARG A 235 3.14 8.15 7.11
CA ARG A 235 2.66 9.37 6.44
C ARG A 235 1.20 9.70 6.75
N CYS A 236 0.32 8.69 6.74
CA CYS A 236 -1.13 8.87 6.88
C CYS A 236 -1.80 8.01 7.96
N GLY A 237 -1.02 7.23 8.71
CA GLY A 237 -1.46 6.43 9.86
C GLY A 237 -2.24 5.16 9.54
N THR A 238 -2.58 4.90 8.28
CA THR A 238 -3.29 3.68 7.90
C THR A 238 -2.37 2.46 7.93
N SER A 239 -2.91 1.31 8.35
CA SER A 239 -2.21 0.02 8.29
C SER A 239 -2.56 -0.76 7.02
N THR A 240 -1.63 -1.56 6.50
CA THR A 240 -1.84 -2.53 5.42
C THR A 240 -1.45 -3.92 5.93
N VAL A 241 -2.22 -4.95 5.58
CA VAL A 241 -1.86 -6.36 5.85
C VAL A 241 -1.24 -6.96 4.60
N ILE A 242 -0.11 -7.64 4.76
CA ILE A 242 0.61 -8.35 3.70
C ILE A 242 0.90 -9.78 4.12
N ASP A 243 1.13 -10.64 3.14
CA ASP A 243 1.42 -12.07 3.32
C ASP A 243 2.49 -12.54 2.33
N LYS A 244 2.74 -13.85 2.29
CA LYS A 244 3.71 -14.43 1.35
C LYS A 244 3.29 -14.25 -0.12
N GLU A 245 1.98 -14.27 -0.43
CA GLU A 245 1.49 -14.08 -1.80
C GLU A 245 1.81 -12.67 -2.33
N THR A 246 1.96 -11.69 -1.44
CA THR A 246 2.39 -10.33 -1.80
C THR A 246 3.73 -10.31 -2.55
N TYR A 247 4.60 -11.30 -2.31
CA TYR A 247 5.89 -11.47 -3.00
C TYR A 247 5.77 -12.24 -4.33
N ALA A 248 4.65 -12.92 -4.59
CA ALA A 248 4.38 -13.56 -5.87
C ALA A 248 3.96 -12.53 -6.96
N THR A 249 3.37 -11.41 -6.53
CA THR A 249 2.69 -10.45 -7.41
C THR A 249 3.51 -9.22 -7.81
N LEU A 250 4.67 -9.44 -8.40
CA LEU A 250 5.15 -8.50 -9.43
C LEU A 250 5.16 -9.13 -10.83
N PHE A 251 4.99 -10.46 -10.96
CA PHE A 251 5.38 -11.20 -12.17
C PHE A 251 4.51 -12.42 -12.52
N HIS A 252 3.18 -12.32 -12.44
CA HIS A 252 2.38 -13.03 -13.45
C HIS A 252 2.49 -12.22 -14.76
N LEU A 253 3.68 -12.27 -15.38
CA LEU A 253 3.94 -11.87 -16.77
C LEU A 253 3.43 -12.96 -17.72
#